data_AF-A0A7X3QEW9-F1
#
_entry.id   AF-A0A7X3QEW9-F1
#
_cell.length_a   1.000
_cell.length_b   1.000
_cell.length_c   1.000
_cell.angle_alpha   90.00
_cell.angle_beta   90.00
_cell.angle_gamma   90.00
#
_symmetry.space_group_name_H-M   'P 1'
#
loop_
_entity.id
_entity.type
_entity.pdbx_description
1 polymer ?
#
loop_
_entity_poly.entity_id
_entity_poly.type
_entity_poly.pdbx_seq_one_letter_code
_entity_poly.pdbx_strand_id
1 'polypeptide(L)'
;MTRRYPVPWRRAVAAAATSAAILTSLVLLQAASPVFWRVATQAELLRGEAENVSIDADGRLTLGPRTELLYEAPAPFLWSMARAGGALWIGSGNDGRVLRVTADGEAATLVEAREPMVHALAASS
;
A
#
# COMPACT_ATOMS: atom_id res chain seq x y z
N MET A 1 -64.40 54.40 14.13
CA MET A 1 -64.08 52.96 14.14
C MET A 1 -64.49 52.35 12.79
N THR A 2 -63.58 52.15 11.84
CA THR A 2 -63.87 51.46 10.57
C THR A 2 -63.20 50.08 10.58
N ARG A 3 -64.02 49.03 10.71
CA ARG A 3 -63.56 47.63 10.72
C ARG A 3 -63.19 47.26 9.29
N ARG A 4 -61.89 47.23 8.97
CA ARG A 4 -61.40 46.76 7.67
C ARG A 4 -61.65 45.25 7.57
N TYR A 5 -62.60 44.84 6.73
CA TYR A 5 -62.81 43.44 6.41
C TYR A 5 -61.65 42.93 5.54
N PRO A 6 -61.00 41.81 5.88
CA PRO A 6 -59.96 41.24 5.04
C PRO A 6 -60.58 40.71 3.74
N VAL A 7 -60.08 41.19 2.61
CA VAL A 7 -60.59 40.84 1.28
C VAL A 7 -60.26 39.36 0.97
N PRO A 8 -61.25 38.51 0.64
CA PRO A 8 -61.07 37.06 0.59
C PRO A 8 -60.05 36.58 -0.45
N TRP A 9 -59.87 37.32 -1.56
CA TRP A 9 -58.93 36.93 -2.62
C TRP A 9 -57.45 37.00 -2.19
N ARG A 10 -57.10 37.87 -1.23
CA ARG A 10 -55.72 37.98 -0.73
C ARG A 10 -55.29 36.73 0.06
N ARG A 11 -56.25 36.09 0.75
CA ARG A 11 -56.00 34.82 1.47
C ARG A 11 -55.84 33.66 0.50
N ALA A 12 -56.61 33.64 -0.59
CA ALA A 12 -56.51 32.63 -1.64
C ALA A 12 -55.16 32.71 -2.39
N VAL A 13 -54.71 33.93 -2.74
CA VAL A 13 -53.40 34.14 -3.40
C VAL A 13 -52.24 33.74 -2.47
N ALA A 14 -52.30 34.10 -1.19
CA ALA A 14 -51.28 33.70 -0.22
C ALA A 14 -51.21 32.16 -0.06
N ALA A 15 -52.36 31.48 -0.02
CA ALA A 15 -52.40 30.01 0.07
C ALA A 15 -51.83 29.33 -1.18
N ALA A 16 -52.13 29.86 -2.38
CA ALA A 16 -51.57 29.34 -3.64
C ALA A 16 -50.04 29.53 -3.72
N ALA A 17 -49.52 30.69 -3.31
CA ALA A 17 -48.08 30.95 -3.29
C ALA A 17 -47.34 30.05 -2.30
N THR A 18 -47.94 29.80 -1.13
CA THR A 18 -47.35 28.90 -0.11
C THR A 18 -47.33 27.46 -0.61
N SER A 19 -48.40 27.01 -1.27
CA SER A 19 -48.48 25.68 -1.88
C SER A 19 -47.44 25.50 -2.99
N ALA A 20 -47.26 26.51 -3.84
CA ALA A 20 -46.24 26.51 -4.88
C ALA A 20 -44.82 26.48 -4.29
N ALA A 21 -44.56 27.23 -3.22
CA ALA A 21 -43.27 27.22 -2.52
C ALA A 21 -42.96 25.85 -1.90
N ILE A 22 -43.96 25.20 -1.30
CA ILE A 22 -43.83 23.84 -0.74
C ILE A 22 -43.55 22.81 -1.84
N LEU A 23 -44.30 22.85 -2.94
CA LEU A 23 -44.07 21.93 -4.07
C LEU A 23 -42.68 22.11 -4.68
N THR A 24 -42.20 23.36 -4.76
CA THR A 24 -40.86 23.66 -5.28
C THR A 24 -39.77 23.16 -4.34
N SER A 25 -39.93 23.31 -3.02
CA SER A 25 -38.95 22.81 -2.05
C SER A 25 -38.89 21.27 -2.00
N LEU A 26 -40.01 20.60 -2.24
CA LEU A 26 -40.07 19.13 -2.38
C LEU A 26 -39.30 18.61 -3.61
N VAL A 27 -39.34 19.33 -4.75
CA VAL A 27 -38.64 18.93 -5.98
C VAL A 27 -37.13 19.17 -5.87
N LEU A 28 -36.69 20.15 -5.08
CA LEU A 28 -35.27 20.45 -4.84
C LEU A 28 -34.60 19.52 -3.81
N LEU A 29 -35.35 18.59 -3.22
CA LEU A 29 -34.86 17.65 -2.21
C LEU A 29 -34.13 16.46 -2.88
N GLN A 30 -33.00 16.71 -3.52
CA GLN A 30 -32.13 15.63 -3.99
C GLN A 30 -31.30 15.07 -2.84
N ALA A 31 -31.51 13.79 -2.51
CA ALA A 31 -30.69 13.06 -1.56
C ALA A 31 -29.54 12.38 -2.29
N ALA A 32 -28.31 12.52 -1.77
CA ALA A 32 -27.19 11.74 -2.25
C ALA A 32 -27.43 10.25 -1.95
N SER A 33 -27.27 9.39 -2.96
CA SER A 33 -27.30 7.93 -2.77
C SER A 33 -25.88 7.41 -2.52
N PRO A 34 -25.70 6.34 -1.71
CA PRO A 34 -24.39 5.74 -1.51
C PRO A 34 -23.81 5.20 -2.83
N VAL A 35 -22.52 5.44 -3.07
CA VAL A 35 -21.76 4.84 -4.17
C VAL A 35 -20.85 3.77 -3.58
N PHE A 36 -20.89 2.56 -4.15
CA PHE A 36 -19.96 1.49 -3.80
C PHE A 36 -18.83 1.46 -4.82
N TRP A 37 -17.60 1.59 -4.33
CA TRP A 37 -16.39 1.35 -5.10
C TRP A 37 -15.66 0.14 -4.50
N ARG A 38 -14.87 -0.53 -5.33
CA ARG A 38 -14.10 -1.71 -4.95
C ARG A 38 -12.69 -1.58 -5.52
N VAL A 39 -11.72 -1.91 -4.69
CA VAL A 39 -10.31 -2.15 -5.06
C VAL A 39 -9.99 -3.51 -4.48
N ALA A 40 -9.80 -4.52 -5.34
CA ALA A 40 -9.69 -5.91 -4.90
C ALA A 40 -8.72 -6.76 -5.72
N THR A 41 -8.16 -6.22 -6.80
CA THR A 41 -7.16 -6.93 -7.61
C THR A 41 -5.76 -6.44 -7.28
N GLN A 42 -4.75 -7.30 -7.48
CA GLN A 42 -3.34 -6.91 -7.35
C GLN A 42 -3.02 -5.67 -8.19
N ALA A 43 -3.48 -5.63 -9.45
CA ALA A 43 -3.23 -4.51 -10.35
C ALA A 43 -3.83 -3.19 -9.85
N GLU A 44 -4.98 -3.22 -9.17
CA GLU A 44 -5.57 -2.01 -8.59
C GLU A 44 -4.82 -1.57 -7.33
N LEU A 45 -4.40 -2.52 -6.48
CA LEU A 45 -3.66 -2.24 -5.25
C LEU A 45 -2.25 -1.69 -5.55
N LEU A 46 -1.56 -2.25 -6.56
CA LEU A 46 -0.22 -1.82 -6.99
C LEU A 46 -0.18 -0.42 -7.61
N ARG A 47 -1.33 0.22 -7.87
CA ARG A 47 -1.39 1.64 -8.26
C ARG A 47 -1.19 2.60 -7.08
N GLY A 48 -1.32 2.11 -5.85
CA GLY A 48 -1.06 2.88 -4.63
C GLY A 48 0.33 2.64 -4.05
N GLU A 49 0.54 3.12 -2.84
CA GLU A 49 1.75 2.87 -2.04
C GLU A 49 1.48 1.73 -1.04
N ALA A 50 2.41 0.77 -0.96
CA ALA A 50 2.33 -0.36 -0.05
C ALA A 50 3.36 -0.21 1.06
N GLU A 51 2.90 0.11 2.27
CA GLU A 51 3.74 0.21 3.46
C GLU A 51 3.44 -0.93 4.43
N ASN A 52 4.47 -1.67 4.85
CA ASN A 52 4.38 -2.78 5.82
C ASN A 52 3.37 -3.89 5.43
N VAL A 53 3.04 -3.99 4.16
CA VAL A 53 2.15 -5.02 3.60
C VAL A 53 2.78 -5.68 2.38
N SER A 54 2.40 -6.92 2.12
CA SER A 54 2.68 -7.61 0.87
C SER A 54 1.38 -7.87 0.13
N ILE A 55 1.41 -7.72 -1.20
CA ILE A 55 0.29 -7.98 -2.10
C ILE A 55 0.67 -9.18 -2.95
N ASP A 56 0.01 -10.31 -2.77
CA ASP A 56 0.25 -11.48 -3.60
C ASP A 56 -0.42 -11.40 -4.98
N ALA A 57 -0.18 -12.40 -5.83
CA ALA A 57 -0.72 -12.46 -7.19
C ALA A 57 -2.26 -12.51 -7.23
N ASP A 58 -2.90 -13.03 -6.18
CA ASP A 58 -4.35 -13.11 -6.05
C ASP A 58 -4.95 -11.80 -5.49
N GLY A 59 -4.12 -10.79 -5.17
CA GLY A 59 -4.55 -9.53 -4.59
C GLY A 59 -4.81 -9.60 -3.08
N ARG A 60 -4.33 -10.65 -2.40
CA ARG A 60 -4.44 -10.76 -0.94
C ARG A 60 -3.40 -9.89 -0.27
N LEU A 61 -3.83 -9.21 0.79
CA LEU A 61 -2.96 -8.40 1.65
C LEU A 61 -2.49 -9.24 2.84
N THR A 62 -1.17 -9.34 3.00
CA THR A 62 -0.54 -9.90 4.19
C THR A 62 0.41 -8.88 4.82
N LEU A 63 0.90 -9.15 6.03
CA LEU A 63 1.96 -8.35 6.63
C LEU A 63 3.22 -8.42 5.76
N GLY A 64 3.85 -7.28 5.54
CA GLY A 64 5.14 -7.20 4.86
C GLY A 64 6.25 -7.77 5.75
N PRO A 65 7.26 -8.43 5.18
CA PRO A 65 8.42 -8.85 5.95
C PRO A 65 9.17 -7.60 6.46
N ARG A 66 9.60 -7.66 7.73
CA ARG A 66 10.54 -6.67 8.28
C ARG A 66 11.91 -6.92 7.69
N THR A 67 12.49 -5.90 7.09
CA THR A 67 13.86 -5.94 6.55
C THR A 67 14.74 -5.00 7.37
N GLU A 68 15.87 -5.51 7.84
CA GLU A 68 16.88 -4.76 8.58
C GLU A 68 18.25 -5.05 7.96
N LEU A 69 19.17 -4.08 8.04
CA LEU A 69 20.53 -4.26 7.56
C LEU A 69 21.26 -5.25 8.47
N LEU A 70 21.60 -6.43 7.94
CA LEU A 70 22.36 -7.44 8.69
C LEU A 70 23.87 -7.19 8.63
N TYR A 71 24.39 -6.89 7.44
CA TYR A 71 25.82 -6.68 7.20
C TYR A 71 26.03 -5.90 5.90
N GLU A 72 26.95 -4.93 5.93
CA GLU A 72 27.39 -4.19 4.75
C GLU A 72 28.75 -4.73 4.30
N ALA A 73 28.76 -5.44 3.17
CA ALA A 73 29.97 -6.05 2.66
C ALA A 73 30.90 -5.01 2.02
N PRO A 74 32.22 -5.08 2.24
CA PRO A 74 33.20 -4.21 1.60
C PRO A 74 33.48 -4.66 0.16
N ALA A 75 32.43 -4.91 -0.62
CA ALA A 75 32.51 -5.35 -2.01
C ALA A 75 31.39 -4.68 -2.83
N PRO A 76 31.67 -4.21 -4.06
CA PRO A 76 30.67 -3.50 -4.87
C PRO A 76 29.54 -4.39 -5.37
N PHE A 77 29.76 -5.71 -5.45
CA PHE A 77 28.78 -6.67 -5.95
C PHE A 77 28.80 -7.97 -5.14
N LEU A 78 27.62 -8.45 -4.78
CA LEU A 78 27.36 -9.76 -4.18
C LEU A 78 26.50 -10.55 -5.17
N TRP A 79 26.98 -11.72 -5.61
CA TRP A 79 26.37 -12.47 -6.71
C TRP A 79 25.61 -13.71 -6.27
N SER A 80 26.01 -14.29 -5.15
CA SER A 80 25.45 -15.54 -4.67
C SER A 80 25.34 -15.57 -3.17
N MET A 81 24.40 -16.37 -2.69
CA MET A 81 24.09 -16.49 -1.28
C MET A 81 23.57 -17.89 -0.97
N ALA A 82 24.01 -18.49 0.14
CA ALA A 82 23.50 -19.77 0.63
C ALA A 82 23.45 -19.76 2.16
N ARG A 83 22.47 -20.45 2.75
CA ARG A 83 22.40 -20.61 4.21
C ARG A 83 23.08 -21.91 4.61
N ALA A 84 24.04 -21.84 5.53
CA ALA A 84 24.81 -23.00 6.00
C ALA A 84 25.26 -22.80 7.45
N GLY A 85 25.08 -23.84 8.29
CA GLY A 85 25.59 -23.85 9.68
C GLY A 85 25.12 -22.66 10.52
N GLY A 86 23.87 -22.23 10.36
CA GLY A 86 23.29 -21.09 11.08
C GLY A 86 23.77 -19.71 10.61
N ALA A 87 24.57 -19.66 9.54
CA ALA A 87 25.09 -18.44 8.94
C ALA A 87 24.68 -18.30 7.48
N LEU A 88 24.88 -17.10 6.94
CA LEU A 88 24.72 -16.76 5.54
C LEU A 88 26.10 -16.75 4.89
N TRP A 89 26.28 -17.52 3.82
CA TRP A 89 27.47 -17.47 2.98
C TRP A 89 27.18 -16.61 1.77
N ILE A 90 28.06 -15.68 1.45
CA ILE A 90 27.87 -14.66 0.41
C ILE A 90 29.08 -14.66 -0.51
N GLY A 91 28.86 -14.83 -1.81
CA GLY A 91 29.89 -14.77 -2.84
C GLY A 91 30.01 -13.37 -3.45
N SER A 92 31.21 -12.78 -3.44
CA SER A 92 31.47 -11.46 -4.00
C SER A 92 31.91 -11.49 -5.46
N GLY A 93 31.77 -10.33 -6.12
CA GLY A 93 32.18 -10.10 -7.50
C GLY A 93 33.66 -9.84 -7.69
N ASN A 94 34.14 -8.66 -7.28
CA ASN A 94 35.47 -8.17 -7.63
C ASN A 94 36.62 -9.07 -7.14
N ASP A 95 36.54 -9.51 -5.88
CA ASP A 95 37.65 -10.16 -5.19
C ASP A 95 37.46 -11.67 -5.04
N GLY A 96 36.42 -12.24 -5.65
CA GLY A 96 36.15 -13.68 -5.61
C GLY A 96 36.00 -14.24 -4.19
N ARG A 97 35.53 -13.44 -3.23
CA ARG A 97 35.47 -13.84 -1.82
C ARG A 97 34.19 -14.57 -1.49
N VAL A 98 34.28 -15.53 -0.58
CA VAL A 98 33.13 -16.09 0.12
C VAL A 98 33.17 -15.61 1.56
N LEU A 99 32.18 -14.81 1.95
CA LEU A 99 32.00 -14.31 3.31
C LEU A 99 31.02 -15.19 4.05
N ARG A 100 31.27 -15.47 5.33
CA ARG A 100 30.29 -16.02 6.28
C ARG A 100 29.82 -14.90 7.18
N VAL A 101 28.52 -14.65 7.20
CA VAL A 101 27.85 -13.67 8.04
C VAL A 101 26.93 -14.39 9.02
N THR A 102 27.11 -14.21 10.32
CA THR A 102 26.27 -14.82 11.36
C THR A 102 24.92 -14.10 11.47
N ALA A 103 23.98 -14.69 12.23
CA ALA A 103 22.70 -14.04 12.52
C ALA A 103 22.83 -12.72 13.29
N ASP A 104 23.96 -12.52 13.99
CA ASP A 104 24.27 -11.31 14.74
C ASP A 104 25.04 -10.26 13.91
N GLY A 105 25.26 -10.52 12.61
CA GLY A 105 25.93 -9.60 11.69
C GLY A 105 27.46 -9.69 11.69
N GLU A 106 28.06 -10.61 12.45
CA GLU A 106 29.51 -10.83 12.42
C GLU A 106 29.92 -11.50 11.10
N ALA A 107 30.90 -10.93 10.42
CA ALA A 107 31.36 -11.42 9.13
C ALA A 107 32.83 -11.87 9.16
N ALA A 108 33.14 -12.96 8.45
CA ALA A 108 34.49 -13.43 8.21
C ALA A 108 34.64 -13.98 6.79
N THR A 109 35.79 -13.79 6.16
CA THR A 109 36.10 -14.43 4.87
C THR A 109 36.41 -15.91 5.08
N LEU A 110 35.68 -16.78 4.39
CA LEU A 110 35.95 -18.22 4.35
C LEU A 110 36.93 -18.60 3.24
N VAL A 111 36.78 -17.98 2.08
CA VAL A 111 37.54 -18.29 0.88
C VAL A 111 37.86 -17.01 0.13
N GLU A 112 39.07 -16.91 -0.38
CA GLU A 112 39.45 -15.96 -1.43
C GLU A 112 39.79 -16.77 -2.67
N ALA A 113 38.89 -16.75 -3.65
CA ALA A 113 39.12 -17.44 -4.91
C ALA A 113 40.19 -16.69 -5.71
N ARG A 114 40.88 -17.43 -6.58
CA ARG A 114 41.88 -16.84 -7.48
C ARG A 114 41.20 -16.03 -8.58
N GLU A 115 40.06 -16.53 -9.05
CA GLU A 115 39.23 -15.88 -10.04
C GLU A 115 38.17 -14.99 -9.37
N PRO A 116 37.82 -13.85 -9.99
CA PRO A 116 36.71 -13.05 -9.54
C PRO A 116 35.37 -13.76 -9.81
N MET A 117 34.31 -13.22 -9.21
CA MET A 117 32.90 -13.53 -9.48
C MET A 117 32.43 -14.91 -9.00
N VAL A 118 32.11 -15.00 -7.71
CA VAL A 118 31.46 -16.19 -7.14
C VAL A 118 29.95 -16.15 -7.46
N HIS A 119 29.57 -16.70 -8.62
CA HIS A 119 28.19 -16.64 -9.14
C HIS A 119 27.22 -17.62 -8.49
N ALA A 120 27.71 -18.69 -7.87
CA ALA A 120 26.88 -19.70 -7.27
C ALA A 120 27.53 -20.25 -6.00
N LEU A 121 26.72 -20.44 -4.98
CA LEU A 121 27.06 -21.17 -3.77
C LEU A 121 25.99 -22.22 -3.55
N ALA A 122 26.42 -23.42 -3.19
CA ALA A 122 25.54 -24.50 -2.78
C ALA A 122 26.01 -25.00 -1.42
N ALA A 123 25.08 -25.07 -0.47
CA ALA A 123 25.33 -25.66 0.83
C ALA A 123 24.70 -27.06 0.85
N SER A 124 25.44 -28.05 1.33
CA SER A 124 24.85 -29.33 1.74
C SER A 124 24.23 -29.15 3.11
N SER A 125 22.99 -29.65 3.26
CA SER A 125 22.33 -29.83 4.56
C SER A 125 22.99 -30.95 5.36
#